data_AF-A0A1F4X5Q4-F1
#
_entry.id   AF-A0A1F4X5Q4-F1
#
_cell.length_a   1.000
_cell.length_b   1.000
_cell.length_c   1.000
_cell.angle_alpha   90.00
_cell.angle_beta   90.00
_cell.angle_gamma   90.00
#
_symmetry.space_group_name_H-M   'P 1'
#
loop_
_entity.id
_entity.type
_entity.pdbx_description
1 polymer ?
#
loop_
_entity_poly.entity_id
_entity_poly.type
_entity_poly.pdbx_seq_one_letter_code
_entity_poly.pdbx_strand_id
1 'polypeptide(L)'
;MPLIKTRLFFFCALLVIALPLWCFSQPSDSVDLWLDYSCFASGQDSLTTLEIYYGFDRRELNVDQSDTSKQIDLNLEVRTSTDSLLDTLNWAVSYTPSPADSAAIGQFLSDLVSIWIKPGEYRLVLRCQDKATLRSGRTEVKVKVSEFSGDALGVSSLQLALQISESGQKNRFTKHSKLVVPNPTTVYGSLNPMLYFYCEVYNLAPAAVDSSYQIAYEVLDSSGALFKEYGRSLKTKPGNSAVIATGLNIASLPLGRYQLRISVTDPASGQSAQAKKTFFVYREEEIRASAQAVPEPANEDQAARIREIISYLTTPDQLKLYDGLTLEGKQNFLKDFWQKKDPDPLTAVNEYKQDVYRRFAFAIASFSTGRIKPNQGWKSDRGRVYIIYGPPDRIIPHAYATATKPWDKWEYYNVQGGVFFVFEDQNGYGDYVLVHSTAKGEKYDPKWNQFMEQDILAPIE
;
A
#
# COMPACT_ATOMS: atom_id res chain seq x y z
N MET A 1 41.53 -46.02 57.21
CA MET A 1 40.96 -45.00 56.32
C MET A 1 40.58 -43.77 57.13
N PRO A 2 41.50 -42.80 57.34
CA PRO A 2 41.20 -41.50 57.93
C PRO A 2 40.84 -40.48 56.83
N LEU A 3 39.77 -39.69 56.92
CA LEU A 3 39.49 -38.51 57.76
C LEU A 3 39.97 -37.17 57.13
N ILE A 4 39.01 -36.24 57.05
CA ILE A 4 39.10 -34.78 57.31
C ILE A 4 38.88 -33.81 56.13
N LYS A 5 37.85 -32.98 56.36
CA LYS A 5 37.50 -31.61 55.91
C LYS A 5 38.72 -30.75 55.46
N THR A 6 38.61 -29.69 54.65
CA THR A 6 38.25 -28.31 55.08
C THR A 6 38.38 -27.31 53.91
N ARG A 7 37.38 -26.43 53.75
CA ARG A 7 37.30 -24.99 53.29
C ARG A 7 38.18 -24.38 52.18
N LEU A 8 37.46 -23.77 51.20
CA LEU A 8 37.36 -22.33 50.82
C LEU A 8 38.64 -21.44 50.74
N PHE A 9 38.93 -20.84 49.56
CA PHE A 9 38.77 -19.38 49.28
C PHE A 9 39.19 -18.97 47.83
N PHE A 10 38.53 -17.89 47.35
CA PHE A 10 38.59 -17.12 46.09
C PHE A 10 39.97 -16.74 45.49
N PHE A 11 40.08 -16.59 44.16
CA PHE A 11 40.12 -15.28 43.47
C PHE A 11 40.05 -15.36 41.92
N CYS A 12 39.63 -14.24 41.34
CA CYS A 12 39.18 -13.92 39.98
C CYS A 12 40.13 -14.19 38.81
N ALA A 13 39.54 -14.56 37.65
CA ALA A 13 39.95 -14.04 36.35
C ALA A 13 38.72 -13.97 35.42
N LEU A 14 38.18 -12.77 35.24
CA LEU A 14 37.12 -12.44 34.29
C LEU A 14 37.77 -12.36 32.90
N LEU A 15 37.50 -13.33 32.02
CA LEU A 15 37.84 -13.22 30.60
C LEU A 15 36.57 -12.82 29.84
N VAL A 16 36.44 -11.51 29.59
CA VAL A 16 35.42 -10.96 28.69
C VAL A 16 35.86 -11.28 27.27
N ILE A 17 35.34 -12.36 26.70
CA ILE A 17 35.43 -12.58 25.25
C ILE A 17 34.33 -11.73 24.63
N ALA A 18 34.74 -10.60 24.03
CA ALA A 18 33.89 -9.80 23.17
C ALA A 18 33.45 -10.66 21.98
N LEU A 19 32.18 -11.03 21.97
CA LEU A 19 31.55 -11.59 20.77
C LEU A 19 31.43 -10.45 19.75
N PRO A 20 31.78 -10.68 18.47
CA PRO A 20 31.46 -9.72 17.44
C PRO A 20 29.93 -9.61 17.37
N LEU A 21 29.40 -8.41 17.60
CA LEU A 21 28.02 -8.07 17.27
C LEU A 21 27.93 -8.05 15.74
N TRP A 22 27.68 -9.21 15.16
CA TRP A 22 27.17 -9.29 13.80
C TRP A 22 25.76 -8.70 13.87
N CYS A 23 25.60 -7.47 13.39
CA CYS A 23 24.28 -6.93 13.08
C CYS A 23 23.77 -7.73 11.88
N PHE A 24 23.17 -8.89 12.15
CA PHE A 24 22.31 -9.54 11.18
C PHE A 24 21.03 -8.70 11.13
N SER A 25 20.87 -7.87 10.11
CA SER A 25 19.53 -7.63 9.61
C SER A 25 19.01 -8.99 9.16
N GLN A 26 18.15 -9.64 9.96
CA GLN A 26 17.46 -10.82 9.46
C GLN A 26 16.68 -10.35 8.21
N PRO A 27 16.88 -10.96 7.04
CA PRO A 27 15.99 -10.72 5.91
C PRO A 27 14.56 -10.96 6.40
N SER A 28 13.60 -10.12 6.03
CA SER A 28 12.22 -10.37 6.43
C SER A 28 11.83 -11.78 5.98
N ASP A 29 11.29 -12.62 6.86
CA ASP A 29 10.84 -13.96 6.47
C ASP A 29 9.63 -13.92 5.49
N SER A 30 9.14 -12.72 5.18
CA SER A 30 8.00 -12.46 4.32
C SER A 30 8.38 -12.04 2.90
N VAL A 31 7.65 -12.51 1.90
CA VAL A 31 7.67 -11.96 0.52
C VAL A 31 6.56 -10.92 0.38
N ASP A 32 6.91 -9.71 -0.03
CA ASP A 32 5.98 -8.63 -0.33
C ASP A 32 5.15 -8.99 -1.57
N LEU A 33 3.82 -8.96 -1.38
CA LEU A 33 2.83 -9.41 -2.34
C LEU A 33 1.76 -8.34 -2.51
N TRP A 34 1.67 -7.78 -3.70
CA TRP A 34 0.58 -6.88 -4.09
C TRP A 34 -0.54 -7.66 -4.74
N LEU A 35 -1.76 -7.17 -4.54
CA LEU A 35 -2.98 -7.75 -5.09
C LEU A 35 -3.95 -6.63 -5.46
N ASP A 36 -4.44 -6.69 -6.69
CA ASP A 36 -5.51 -5.83 -7.19
C ASP A 36 -6.45 -6.63 -8.08
N TYR A 37 -7.59 -6.06 -8.46
CA TYR A 37 -8.55 -6.74 -9.33
C TYR A 37 -9.30 -5.78 -10.25
N SER A 38 -9.94 -6.35 -11.27
CA SER A 38 -10.92 -5.66 -12.12
C SER A 38 -11.98 -6.63 -12.63
N CYS A 39 -13.21 -6.12 -12.76
CA CYS A 39 -14.35 -6.86 -13.25
C CYS A 39 -14.70 -6.43 -14.68
N PHE A 40 -14.90 -7.41 -15.55
CA PHE A 40 -15.32 -7.24 -16.96
C PHE A 40 -16.49 -8.15 -17.28
N ALA A 41 -17.28 -7.80 -18.30
CA ALA A 41 -18.33 -8.67 -18.78
C ALA A 41 -17.73 -10.01 -19.26
N SER A 42 -18.35 -11.14 -18.91
CA SER A 42 -17.85 -12.46 -19.32
C SER A 42 -18.32 -12.88 -20.71
N GLY A 43 -19.37 -12.23 -21.24
CA GLY A 43 -20.11 -12.69 -22.41
C GLY A 43 -21.01 -13.90 -22.15
N GLN A 44 -21.03 -14.43 -20.91
CA GLN A 44 -21.96 -15.45 -20.46
C GLN A 44 -23.01 -14.82 -19.53
N ASP A 45 -24.27 -15.23 -19.70
CA ASP A 45 -25.36 -14.75 -18.85
C ASP A 45 -25.06 -15.04 -17.37
N SER A 46 -25.30 -14.05 -16.51
CA SER A 46 -25.15 -14.11 -15.03
C SER A 46 -23.74 -14.25 -14.44
N LEU A 47 -22.68 -14.30 -15.27
CA LEU A 47 -21.29 -14.37 -14.80
C LEU A 47 -20.48 -13.13 -15.17
N THR A 48 -19.52 -12.82 -14.32
CA THR A 48 -18.56 -11.73 -14.49
C THR A 48 -17.15 -12.30 -14.54
N THR A 49 -16.33 -11.77 -15.44
CA THR A 49 -14.89 -12.05 -15.44
C THR A 49 -14.24 -11.22 -14.34
N LEU A 50 -13.70 -11.89 -13.34
CA LEU A 50 -12.86 -11.30 -12.31
C LEU A 50 -11.40 -11.56 -12.67
N GLU A 51 -10.70 -10.51 -13.10
CA GLU A 51 -9.26 -10.56 -13.26
C GLU A 51 -8.58 -10.14 -11.96
N ILE A 52 -7.61 -10.93 -11.55
CA ILE A 52 -6.88 -10.80 -10.30
C ILE A 52 -5.42 -10.57 -10.66
N TYR A 53 -4.92 -9.38 -10.32
CA TYR A 53 -3.57 -8.94 -10.62
C TYR A 53 -2.72 -9.07 -9.38
N TYR A 54 -1.54 -9.66 -9.50
CA TYR A 54 -0.63 -9.80 -8.37
C TYR A 54 0.78 -9.45 -8.78
N GLY A 55 1.56 -9.02 -7.78
CA GLY A 55 2.92 -8.55 -7.99
C GLY A 55 3.86 -8.93 -6.86
N PHE A 56 5.14 -9.10 -7.18
CA PHE A 56 6.21 -9.40 -6.22
C PHE A 56 7.38 -8.43 -6.39
N ASP A 57 8.06 -8.10 -5.29
CA ASP A 57 9.30 -7.34 -5.35
C ASP A 57 10.42 -8.25 -5.82
N ARG A 58 10.96 -7.99 -7.01
CA ARG A 58 12.02 -8.83 -7.58
C ARG A 58 13.28 -8.83 -6.70
N ARG A 59 13.49 -7.82 -5.85
CA ARG A 59 14.63 -7.76 -4.90
C ARG A 59 14.48 -8.74 -3.74
N GLU A 60 13.24 -9.10 -3.40
CA GLU A 60 12.96 -10.06 -2.33
C GLU A 60 12.96 -11.50 -2.82
N LEU A 61 12.79 -11.67 -4.13
CA LEU A 61 12.98 -12.93 -4.82
C LEU A 61 14.50 -13.21 -4.94
N ASN A 62 14.89 -14.46 -4.73
CA ASN A 62 16.28 -14.88 -4.49
C ASN A 62 17.33 -14.23 -5.43
N VAL A 63 18.45 -13.79 -4.85
CA VAL A 63 19.53 -13.01 -5.48
C VAL A 63 20.64 -13.89 -6.09
N ASP A 64 20.53 -15.22 -6.01
CA ASP A 64 21.50 -16.10 -6.68
C ASP A 64 21.54 -15.80 -8.18
N GLN A 65 22.68 -15.25 -8.64
CA GLN A 65 22.98 -14.86 -10.03
C GLN A 65 23.14 -16.08 -10.96
N SER A 66 22.38 -17.13 -10.72
CA SER A 66 22.28 -18.28 -11.62
C SER A 66 21.25 -17.98 -12.70
N ASP A 67 21.56 -18.27 -13.95
CA ASP A 67 20.61 -18.28 -15.09
C ASP A 67 19.53 -19.39 -14.97
N THR A 68 19.35 -19.98 -13.78
CA THR A 68 18.35 -21.03 -13.56
C THR A 68 17.00 -20.42 -13.25
N SER A 69 15.97 -20.87 -13.98
CA SER A 69 14.59 -20.52 -13.68
C SER A 69 14.24 -20.92 -12.25
N LYS A 70 13.73 -19.95 -11.49
CA LYS A 70 13.18 -20.14 -10.14
C LYS A 70 11.64 -20.19 -10.23
N GLN A 71 11.01 -20.62 -9.15
CA GLN A 71 9.57 -20.83 -9.10
C GLN A 71 8.97 -20.27 -7.81
N ILE A 72 7.82 -19.62 -7.95
CA ILE A 72 6.95 -19.19 -6.85
C ILE A 72 5.65 -19.97 -6.98
N ASP A 73 5.29 -20.71 -5.92
CA ASP A 73 3.98 -21.34 -5.83
C ASP A 73 2.97 -20.35 -5.26
N LEU A 74 1.79 -20.30 -5.85
CA LEU A 74 0.69 -19.43 -5.44
C LEU A 74 -0.54 -20.27 -5.08
N ASN A 75 -1.25 -19.80 -4.06
CA ASN A 75 -2.52 -20.32 -3.59
C ASN A 75 -3.50 -19.15 -3.40
N LEU A 76 -4.59 -19.15 -4.15
CA LEU A 76 -5.67 -18.17 -4.05
C LEU A 76 -6.91 -18.86 -3.47
N GLU A 77 -7.34 -18.41 -2.29
CA GLU A 77 -8.65 -18.76 -1.75
C GLU A 77 -9.66 -17.68 -2.15
N VAL A 78 -10.76 -18.12 -2.78
CA VAL A 78 -11.94 -17.29 -3.04
C VAL A 78 -12.95 -17.59 -1.94
N ARG A 79 -13.28 -16.61 -1.12
CA ARG A 79 -14.18 -16.77 0.04
C ARG A 79 -15.40 -15.86 -0.10
N THR A 80 -16.53 -16.26 0.48
CA THR A 80 -17.73 -15.40 0.59
C THR A 80 -17.44 -14.18 1.45
N SER A 81 -18.36 -13.21 1.45
CA SER A 81 -18.36 -12.11 2.42
C SER A 81 -18.47 -12.59 3.88
N THR A 82 -19.04 -13.77 4.12
CA THR A 82 -19.13 -14.46 5.43
C THR A 82 -17.95 -15.41 5.71
N ASP A 83 -16.88 -15.32 4.92
CA ASP A 83 -15.63 -16.08 5.04
C ASP A 83 -15.70 -17.59 4.80
N SER A 84 -16.79 -18.08 4.22
CA SER A 84 -16.87 -19.46 3.74
C SER A 84 -16.02 -19.64 2.49
N LEU A 85 -15.16 -20.66 2.46
CA LEU A 85 -14.34 -20.98 1.29
C LEU A 85 -15.25 -21.45 0.15
N LEU A 86 -15.16 -20.78 -1.01
CA LEU A 86 -15.91 -21.13 -2.22
C LEU A 86 -15.05 -21.93 -3.19
N ASP A 87 -13.80 -21.50 -3.37
CA ASP A 87 -12.88 -22.11 -4.33
C ASP A 87 -11.43 -21.86 -3.92
N THR A 88 -10.55 -22.72 -4.42
CA THR A 88 -9.10 -22.61 -4.23
C THR A 88 -8.37 -22.86 -5.54
N LEU A 89 -7.61 -21.87 -5.99
CA LEU A 89 -6.74 -21.99 -7.16
C LEU A 89 -5.30 -22.14 -6.71
N ASN A 90 -4.59 -23.09 -7.32
CA ASN A 90 -3.16 -23.29 -7.12
C ASN A 90 -2.45 -23.25 -8.46
N TRP A 91 -1.38 -22.46 -8.56
CA TRP A 91 -0.53 -22.43 -9.74
C TRP A 91 0.88 -22.02 -9.35
N ALA A 92 1.79 -22.06 -10.33
CA ALA A 92 3.14 -21.61 -10.13
C ALA A 92 3.56 -20.63 -11.21
N VAL A 93 4.38 -19.67 -10.83
CA VAL A 93 5.01 -18.72 -11.76
C VAL A 93 6.50 -18.96 -11.75
N SER A 94 7.07 -19.06 -12.95
CA SER A 94 8.51 -19.17 -13.14
C SER A 94 9.10 -17.79 -13.41
N TYR A 95 10.25 -17.50 -12.82
CA TYR A 95 11.01 -16.28 -13.07
C TYR A 95 12.49 -16.60 -13.23
N THR A 96 13.17 -15.86 -14.09
CA THR A 96 14.63 -15.96 -14.22
C THR A 96 15.22 -14.67 -13.65
N PRO A 97 16.00 -14.72 -12.56
CA PRO A 97 16.73 -13.56 -12.07
C PRO A 97 17.72 -13.09 -13.13
N SER A 98 17.73 -11.79 -13.43
CA SER A 98 18.80 -11.17 -14.23
C SER A 98 19.69 -10.29 -13.35
N PRO A 99 21.01 -10.20 -13.58
CA PRO A 99 21.88 -9.24 -12.91
C PRO A 99 21.42 -7.77 -13.03
N ALA A 100 20.64 -7.44 -14.06
CA ALA A 100 20.02 -6.11 -14.21
C ALA A 100 18.85 -5.88 -13.23
N ASP A 101 18.18 -6.95 -12.77
CA ASP A 101 17.03 -6.88 -11.88
C ASP A 101 17.44 -6.44 -10.47
N SER A 102 18.65 -6.81 -10.02
CA SER A 102 19.20 -6.40 -8.72
C SER A 102 19.55 -4.91 -8.62
N ALA A 103 19.68 -4.21 -9.76
CA ALA A 103 20.09 -2.79 -9.81
C ALA A 103 18.93 -1.82 -10.09
N ALA A 104 17.74 -2.32 -10.45
CA ALA A 104 16.64 -1.48 -10.92
C ALA A 104 15.58 -1.26 -9.83
N ILE A 105 15.54 -0.06 -9.25
CA ILE A 105 14.45 0.40 -8.38
C ILE A 105 13.13 0.36 -9.16
N GLY A 106 12.10 -0.29 -8.62
CA GLY A 106 10.75 -0.29 -9.18
C GLY A 106 10.44 -1.39 -10.21
N GLN A 107 11.29 -2.42 -10.33
CA GLN A 107 10.94 -3.63 -11.09
C GLN A 107 10.18 -4.64 -10.22
N PHE A 108 8.91 -4.81 -10.51
CA PHE A 108 8.04 -5.81 -9.89
C PHE A 108 7.69 -6.88 -10.92
N LEU A 109 7.65 -8.14 -10.49
CA LEU A 109 7.10 -9.20 -11.33
C LEU A 109 5.58 -9.10 -11.24
N SER A 110 4.94 -8.67 -12.32
CA SER A 110 3.48 -8.58 -12.38
C SER A 110 2.90 -9.69 -13.24
N ASP A 111 1.87 -10.35 -12.73
CA ASP A 111 1.14 -11.39 -13.44
C ASP A 111 -0.36 -11.31 -13.09
N LEU A 112 -1.17 -12.13 -13.76
CA LEU A 112 -2.61 -12.18 -13.57
C LEU A 112 -3.17 -13.59 -13.66
N VAL A 113 -4.30 -13.79 -13.00
CA VAL A 113 -5.17 -14.94 -13.16
C VAL A 113 -6.61 -14.44 -13.28
N SER A 114 -7.43 -15.14 -14.06
CA SER A 114 -8.82 -14.77 -14.30
C SER A 114 -9.75 -15.91 -13.93
N ILE A 115 -10.87 -15.58 -13.30
CA ILE A 115 -11.93 -16.54 -12.98
C ILE A 115 -13.29 -15.97 -13.41
N TRP A 116 -14.26 -16.84 -13.65
CA TRP A 116 -15.66 -16.46 -13.82
C TRP A 116 -16.41 -16.67 -12.52
N ILE A 117 -17.10 -15.63 -12.06
CA ILE A 117 -17.79 -15.64 -10.77
C ILE A 117 -19.09 -14.85 -10.87
N LYS A 118 -20.09 -15.22 -10.08
CA LYS A 118 -21.36 -14.48 -10.02
C LYS A 118 -21.12 -13.07 -9.45
N PRO A 119 -21.93 -12.08 -9.81
CA PRO A 119 -21.94 -10.78 -9.14
C PRO A 119 -22.18 -10.94 -7.63
N GLY A 120 -21.47 -10.16 -6.82
CA GLY A 120 -21.52 -10.31 -5.37
C GLY A 120 -20.30 -9.74 -4.66
N GLU A 121 -20.25 -9.93 -3.35
CA GLU A 121 -19.12 -9.53 -2.51
C GLU A 121 -18.32 -10.75 -2.04
N TYR A 122 -17.01 -10.68 -2.19
CA TYR A 122 -16.08 -11.78 -1.96
C TYR A 122 -14.84 -11.29 -1.21
N ARG A 123 -14.08 -12.23 -0.67
CA ARG A 123 -12.74 -12.01 -0.13
C ARG A 123 -11.77 -12.93 -0.85
N LEU A 124 -10.74 -12.33 -1.45
CA LEU A 124 -9.63 -13.06 -2.04
C LEU A 124 -8.49 -13.09 -1.04
N VAL A 125 -7.94 -14.27 -0.77
CA VAL A 125 -6.73 -14.43 0.03
C VAL A 125 -5.67 -15.09 -0.85
N LEU A 126 -4.64 -14.32 -1.22
CA LEU A 126 -3.52 -14.81 -2.00
C LEU A 126 -2.35 -15.11 -1.10
N ARG A 127 -1.80 -16.31 -1.22
CA ARG A 127 -0.56 -16.75 -0.59
C ARG A 127 0.46 -17.09 -1.67
N CYS A 128 1.72 -16.89 -1.33
CA CYS A 128 2.83 -17.32 -2.17
C CYS A 128 3.95 -17.93 -1.32
N GLN A 129 4.77 -18.77 -1.96
CA GLN A 129 6.00 -19.28 -1.39
C GLN A 129 7.07 -19.38 -2.49
N ASP A 130 8.22 -18.75 -2.26
CA ASP A 130 9.39 -18.93 -3.12
C ASP A 130 10.00 -20.32 -2.83
N LYS A 131 10.11 -21.18 -3.87
CA LYS A 131 10.60 -22.55 -3.68
C LYS A 131 12.05 -22.65 -3.25
N ALA A 132 12.88 -21.67 -3.60
CA ALA A 132 14.32 -21.73 -3.33
C ALA A 132 14.64 -21.26 -1.92
N THR A 133 13.97 -20.20 -1.45
CA THR A 133 14.23 -19.60 -0.14
C THR A 133 13.24 -20.03 0.95
N LEU A 134 12.10 -20.62 0.56
CA LEU A 134 10.96 -20.94 1.41
C LEU A 134 10.27 -19.74 2.05
N ARG A 135 10.72 -18.51 1.76
CA ARG A 135 10.04 -17.27 2.17
C ARG A 135 8.63 -17.27 1.60
N SER A 136 7.69 -16.78 2.40
CA SER A 136 6.27 -16.81 2.06
C SER A 136 5.63 -15.44 2.18
N GLY A 137 4.64 -15.18 1.35
CA GLY A 137 3.88 -13.94 1.36
C GLY A 137 2.39 -14.22 1.45
N ARG A 138 1.63 -13.31 2.07
CA ARG A 138 0.18 -13.41 2.12
C ARG A 138 -0.42 -12.02 2.01
N THR A 139 -1.36 -11.84 1.10
CA THR A 139 -2.17 -10.63 0.99
C THR A 139 -3.63 -10.98 0.78
N GLU A 140 -4.52 -10.04 1.02
CA GLU A 140 -5.95 -10.25 0.83
C GLU A 140 -6.65 -8.97 0.40
N VAL A 141 -7.75 -9.12 -0.34
CA VAL A 141 -8.58 -8.00 -0.78
C VAL A 141 -10.05 -8.41 -0.77
N LYS A 142 -10.91 -7.50 -0.32
CA LYS A 142 -12.36 -7.62 -0.53
C LYS A 142 -12.69 -7.17 -1.95
N VAL A 143 -13.47 -7.99 -2.64
CA VAL A 143 -13.83 -7.80 -4.04
C VAL A 143 -15.32 -7.58 -4.14
N LYS A 144 -15.71 -6.50 -4.81
CA LYS A 144 -17.09 -6.30 -5.24
C LYS A 144 -17.18 -6.61 -6.73
N VAL A 145 -17.77 -7.76 -7.05
CA VAL A 145 -17.97 -8.21 -8.43
C VAL A 145 -19.23 -7.57 -8.98
N SER A 146 -19.05 -6.69 -9.97
CA SER A 146 -20.14 -5.99 -10.65
C SER A 146 -20.94 -6.92 -11.56
N GLU A 147 -22.22 -6.61 -11.75
CA GLU A 147 -23.08 -7.23 -12.75
C GLU A 147 -23.04 -6.44 -14.06
N PHE A 148 -23.00 -7.16 -15.19
CA PHE A 148 -22.93 -6.58 -16.54
C PHE A 148 -24.03 -7.10 -17.49
N SER A 149 -25.06 -7.77 -16.95
CA SER A 149 -26.13 -8.45 -17.71
C SER A 149 -27.26 -7.52 -18.19
N GLY A 150 -27.36 -6.30 -17.66
CA GLY A 150 -28.42 -5.35 -18.00
C GLY A 150 -28.11 -4.51 -19.24
N ASP A 151 -29.12 -3.78 -19.74
CA ASP A 151 -29.04 -2.95 -20.96
C ASP A 151 -28.63 -1.49 -20.70
N ALA A 152 -28.38 -1.10 -19.45
CA ALA A 152 -27.96 0.25 -19.11
C ALA A 152 -26.49 0.48 -19.53
N LEU A 153 -26.16 1.69 -19.98
CA LEU A 153 -24.78 2.12 -20.23
C LEU A 153 -23.90 1.77 -19.04
N GLY A 154 -22.85 1.00 -19.29
CA GLY A 154 -21.96 0.50 -18.26
C GLY A 154 -20.50 0.82 -18.56
N VAL A 155 -19.69 0.95 -17.52
CA VAL A 155 -18.22 0.97 -17.62
C VAL A 155 -17.69 -0.12 -16.70
N SER A 156 -16.75 -0.91 -17.18
CA SER A 156 -16.06 -1.93 -16.38
C SER A 156 -15.31 -1.31 -15.21
N SER A 157 -14.74 -2.16 -14.34
CA SER A 157 -13.67 -1.67 -13.46
C SER A 157 -12.54 -1.05 -14.26
N LEU A 158 -11.81 -0.10 -13.65
CA LEU A 158 -10.57 0.41 -14.23
C LEU A 158 -9.41 -0.50 -13.83
N GLN A 159 -8.76 -1.12 -14.81
CA GLN A 159 -7.48 -1.80 -14.64
C GLN A 159 -6.38 -0.75 -14.75
N LEU A 160 -5.61 -0.56 -13.69
CA LEU A 160 -4.37 0.22 -13.73
C LEU A 160 -3.25 -0.63 -14.33
N ALA A 161 -2.41 0.00 -15.15
CA ALA A 161 -1.38 -0.68 -15.92
C ALA A 161 0.00 -0.03 -15.74
N LEU A 162 1.05 -0.84 -15.79
CA LEU A 162 2.43 -0.37 -15.90
C LEU A 162 2.69 0.15 -17.31
N GLN A 163 2.08 -0.48 -18.31
CA GLN A 163 2.18 -0.07 -19.71
C GLN A 163 0.97 -0.56 -20.50
N ILE A 164 0.67 0.18 -21.58
CA ILE A 164 -0.28 -0.23 -22.61
C ILE A 164 0.37 0.00 -23.97
N SER A 165 0.41 -1.03 -24.81
CA SER A 165 0.91 -0.96 -26.19
C SER A 165 0.07 -1.80 -27.14
N GLU A 166 0.18 -1.57 -28.45
CA GLU A 166 -0.40 -2.48 -29.44
C GLU A 166 0.37 -3.81 -29.44
N SER A 167 -0.35 -4.92 -29.56
CA SER A 167 0.24 -6.25 -29.71
C SER A 167 -0.58 -7.13 -30.63
N GLY A 168 0.07 -7.69 -31.65
CA GLY A 168 -0.48 -8.77 -32.48
C GLY A 168 -0.30 -10.16 -31.87
N GLN A 169 0.55 -10.29 -30.84
CA GLN A 169 0.76 -11.56 -30.15
C GLN A 169 -0.26 -11.73 -29.03
N LYS A 170 -1.01 -12.84 -29.05
CA LYS A 170 -1.93 -13.18 -27.97
C LYS A 170 -1.17 -13.83 -26.82
N ASN A 171 -1.25 -13.21 -25.65
CA ASN A 171 -0.85 -13.78 -24.37
C ASN A 171 -1.87 -13.39 -23.30
N ARG A 172 -1.67 -13.82 -22.05
CA ARG A 172 -2.58 -13.54 -20.93
C ARG A 172 -2.77 -12.04 -20.63
N PHE A 173 -1.84 -11.19 -21.03
CA PHE A 173 -1.90 -9.72 -20.87
C PHE A 173 -2.53 -9.02 -22.09
N THR A 174 -2.90 -9.76 -23.14
CA THR A 174 -3.39 -9.16 -24.38
C THR A 174 -4.91 -9.06 -24.39
N LYS A 175 -5.44 -7.84 -24.53
CA LYS A 175 -6.87 -7.51 -24.58
C LYS A 175 -7.17 -6.69 -25.82
N HIS A 176 -8.08 -7.14 -26.69
CA HIS A 176 -8.48 -6.40 -27.89
C HIS A 176 -7.30 -5.83 -28.71
N SER A 177 -6.26 -6.65 -28.93
CA SER A 177 -5.01 -6.28 -29.62
C SER A 177 -4.10 -5.30 -28.86
N LYS A 178 -4.36 -5.08 -27.57
CA LYS A 178 -3.52 -4.29 -26.67
C LYS A 178 -2.79 -5.20 -25.70
N LEU A 179 -1.48 -5.05 -25.56
CA LEU A 179 -0.78 -5.56 -24.38
C LEU A 179 -1.06 -4.62 -23.21
N VAL A 180 -1.69 -5.14 -22.16
CA VAL A 180 -2.03 -4.39 -20.94
C VAL A 180 -1.39 -5.10 -19.75
N VAL A 181 -0.22 -4.61 -19.34
CA VAL A 181 0.50 -5.18 -18.18
C VAL A 181 -0.03 -4.50 -16.92
N PRO A 182 -0.67 -5.23 -15.99
CA PRO A 182 -1.29 -4.60 -14.82
C PRO A 182 -0.26 -3.95 -13.90
N ASN A 183 -0.71 -2.95 -13.11
CA ASN A 183 0.04 -2.41 -11.98
C ASN A 183 -0.70 -2.77 -10.66
N PRO A 184 -0.42 -3.94 -10.07
CA PRO A 184 -1.05 -4.39 -8.82
C PRO A 184 -0.73 -3.49 -7.62
N THR A 185 0.37 -2.73 -7.67
CA THR A 185 0.76 -1.84 -6.57
C THR A 185 -0.18 -0.63 -6.47
N THR A 186 -0.74 -0.19 -7.61
CA THR A 186 -1.47 1.09 -7.77
C THR A 186 -0.65 2.33 -7.42
N VAL A 187 0.68 2.18 -7.24
CA VAL A 187 1.62 3.26 -6.91
C VAL A 187 2.33 3.73 -8.17
N TYR A 188 2.50 5.05 -8.27
CA TYR A 188 3.20 5.75 -9.35
C TYR A 188 4.21 6.73 -8.78
N GLY A 189 5.31 6.96 -9.49
CA GLY A 189 6.42 7.81 -9.06
C GLY A 189 7.17 8.41 -10.24
N SER A 190 8.37 8.96 -10.00
CA SER A 190 9.14 9.62 -11.06
C SER A 190 9.54 8.70 -12.21
N LEU A 191 9.77 7.42 -11.92
CA LEU A 191 10.09 6.41 -12.94
C LEU A 191 8.86 6.00 -13.75
N ASN A 192 7.65 6.17 -13.19
CA ASN A 192 6.38 5.80 -13.83
C ASN A 192 5.39 6.99 -13.75
N PRO A 193 5.64 8.11 -14.45
CA PRO A 193 4.80 9.31 -14.36
C PRO A 193 3.51 9.22 -15.19
N MET A 194 3.30 8.12 -15.90
CA MET A 194 2.13 7.87 -16.73
C MET A 194 1.18 6.92 -16.00
N LEU A 195 -0.01 7.41 -15.68
CA LEU A 195 -1.12 6.61 -15.15
C LEU A 195 -1.82 5.92 -16.32
N TYR A 196 -1.31 4.75 -16.74
CA TYR A 196 -1.98 3.93 -17.75
C TYR A 196 -3.18 3.20 -17.16
N PHE A 197 -4.27 3.14 -17.91
CA PHE A 197 -5.46 2.40 -17.51
C PHE A 197 -6.21 1.84 -18.70
N TYR A 198 -6.94 0.76 -18.42
CA TYR A 198 -7.83 0.06 -19.34
C TYR A 198 -9.23 -0.07 -18.74
N CYS A 199 -10.26 0.20 -19.53
CA CYS A 199 -11.63 -0.16 -19.22
C CYS A 199 -12.46 -0.39 -20.49
N GLU A 200 -13.60 -1.05 -20.31
CA GLU A 200 -14.57 -1.36 -21.35
C GLU A 200 -15.87 -0.61 -21.08
N VAL A 201 -16.46 -0.08 -22.14
CA VAL A 201 -17.77 0.56 -22.14
C VAL A 201 -18.75 -0.42 -22.79
N TYR A 202 -19.88 -0.62 -22.14
CA TYR A 202 -20.93 -1.55 -22.58
C TYR A 202 -22.25 -0.79 -22.81
N ASN A 203 -23.10 -1.37 -23.65
CA ASN A 203 -24.46 -0.90 -23.91
C ASN A 203 -24.52 0.56 -24.41
N LEU A 204 -23.56 0.94 -25.26
CA LEU A 204 -23.70 2.14 -26.07
C LEU A 204 -24.91 1.97 -26.99
N ALA A 205 -25.76 2.99 -27.05
CA ALA A 205 -26.93 2.96 -27.90
C ALA A 205 -26.51 2.72 -29.37
N PRO A 206 -27.29 1.92 -30.13
CA PRO A 206 -26.97 1.57 -31.51
C PRO A 206 -26.56 2.78 -32.33
N ALA A 207 -25.51 2.61 -33.13
CA ALA A 207 -24.99 3.71 -33.92
C ALA A 207 -25.97 4.11 -35.03
N ALA A 208 -26.56 5.30 -34.92
CA ALA A 208 -26.97 6.04 -36.11
C ALA A 208 -25.70 6.52 -36.84
N VAL A 209 -25.82 6.87 -38.13
CA VAL A 209 -24.73 7.51 -38.90
C VAL A 209 -24.19 8.69 -38.09
N ASP A 210 -22.88 8.74 -37.90
CA ASP A 210 -22.14 9.74 -37.09
C ASP A 210 -22.44 9.77 -35.57
N SER A 211 -22.77 8.63 -34.96
CA SER A 211 -22.91 8.57 -33.50
C SER A 211 -21.57 8.53 -32.75
N SER A 212 -21.44 9.43 -31.78
CA SER A 212 -20.28 9.54 -30.89
C SER A 212 -20.69 9.42 -29.42
N TYR A 213 -19.74 9.08 -28.55
CA TYR A 213 -19.88 9.13 -27.10
C TYR A 213 -18.77 10.01 -26.50
N GLN A 214 -19.02 10.55 -25.32
CA GLN A 214 -18.08 11.44 -24.62
C GLN A 214 -17.43 10.73 -23.44
N ILE A 215 -16.13 10.97 -23.25
CA ILE A 215 -15.36 10.48 -22.10
C ILE A 215 -14.75 11.68 -21.38
N ALA A 216 -14.88 11.75 -20.06
CA ALA A 216 -14.17 12.70 -19.21
C ALA A 216 -13.16 11.96 -18.31
N TYR A 217 -11.99 12.58 -18.13
CA TYR A 217 -10.87 12.05 -17.35
C TYR A 217 -10.58 12.98 -16.17
N GLU A 218 -10.87 12.53 -14.96
CA GLU A 218 -10.78 13.36 -13.76
C GLU A 218 -9.92 12.66 -12.69
N VAL A 219 -9.04 13.42 -12.05
CA VAL A 219 -8.34 13.01 -10.84
C VAL A 219 -8.95 13.75 -9.67
N LEU A 220 -9.37 12.99 -8.66
CA LEU A 220 -9.89 13.48 -7.40
C LEU A 220 -8.83 13.35 -6.32
N ASP A 221 -8.82 14.27 -5.36
CA ASP A 221 -8.00 14.16 -4.16
C ASP A 221 -8.58 13.14 -3.15
N SER A 222 -7.89 12.99 -2.02
CA SER A 222 -8.27 12.09 -0.92
C SER A 222 -9.64 12.38 -0.31
N SER A 223 -10.18 13.59 -0.47
CA SER A 223 -11.51 13.98 0.01
C SER A 223 -12.62 13.67 -1.01
N GLY A 224 -12.25 13.29 -2.23
CA GLY A 224 -13.18 13.10 -3.35
C GLY A 224 -13.47 14.37 -4.14
N ALA A 225 -12.85 15.50 -3.81
CA ALA A 225 -12.94 16.74 -4.55
C ALA A 225 -12.12 16.66 -5.85
N LEU A 226 -12.57 17.36 -6.90
CA LEU A 226 -11.86 17.41 -8.17
C LEU A 226 -10.51 18.12 -7.97
N PHE A 227 -9.42 17.39 -8.22
CA PHE A 227 -8.06 17.93 -8.15
C PHE A 227 -7.58 18.40 -9.52
N LYS A 228 -7.81 17.60 -10.57
CA LYS A 228 -7.38 17.91 -11.94
C LYS A 228 -8.29 17.26 -12.97
N GLU A 229 -8.74 18.03 -13.96
CA GLU A 229 -9.42 17.53 -15.16
C GLU A 229 -8.39 17.44 -16.30
N TYR A 230 -8.34 16.29 -16.99
CA TYR A 230 -7.48 16.07 -18.16
C TYR A 230 -8.21 16.35 -19.48
N GLY A 231 -9.44 16.84 -19.39
CA GLY A 231 -10.30 17.20 -20.50
C GLY A 231 -11.33 16.12 -20.84
N ARG A 232 -12.09 16.42 -21.88
CA ARG A 232 -13.15 15.57 -22.44
C ARG A 232 -12.78 15.18 -23.85
N SER A 233 -13.03 13.94 -24.21
CA SER A 233 -12.85 13.45 -25.58
C SER A 233 -14.16 12.97 -26.17
N LEU A 234 -14.41 13.35 -27.42
CA LEU A 234 -15.48 12.79 -28.22
C LEU A 234 -14.92 11.64 -29.04
N LYS A 235 -15.57 10.47 -28.99
CA LYS A 235 -15.13 9.25 -29.68
C LYS A 235 -16.26 8.71 -30.54
N THR A 236 -15.95 8.32 -31.77
CA THR A 236 -16.89 7.59 -32.62
C THR A 236 -17.19 6.23 -32.01
N LYS A 237 -18.46 5.82 -32.00
CA LYS A 237 -18.85 4.50 -31.50
C LYS A 237 -18.34 3.42 -32.47
N PRO A 238 -17.51 2.46 -32.02
CA PRO A 238 -17.12 1.33 -32.87
C PRO A 238 -18.21 0.24 -32.94
N GLY A 239 -19.23 0.35 -32.09
CA GLY A 239 -20.35 -0.58 -31.97
C GLY A 239 -21.16 -0.26 -30.71
N ASN A 240 -21.82 -1.27 -30.14
CA ASN A 240 -22.52 -1.17 -28.86
C ASN A 240 -21.57 -1.27 -27.64
N SER A 241 -20.29 -1.55 -27.86
CA SER A 241 -19.24 -1.53 -26.85
C SER A 241 -18.01 -0.82 -27.36
N ALA A 242 -17.16 -0.34 -26.45
CA ALA A 242 -15.91 0.33 -26.79
C ALA A 242 -14.83 0.04 -25.76
N VAL A 243 -13.56 0.10 -26.18
CA VAL A 243 -12.40 -0.04 -25.29
C VAL A 243 -11.75 1.31 -25.09
N ILE A 244 -11.43 1.64 -23.84
CA ILE A 244 -10.64 2.81 -23.46
C ILE A 244 -9.33 2.30 -22.89
N ALA A 245 -8.23 2.52 -23.61
CA ALA A 245 -6.89 2.12 -23.20
C ALA A 245 -5.93 3.28 -23.48
N THR A 246 -5.54 4.02 -22.43
CA THR A 246 -4.74 5.25 -22.56
C THR A 246 -3.95 5.54 -21.28
N GLY A 247 -3.16 6.62 -21.26
CA GLY A 247 -2.43 7.07 -20.09
C GLY A 247 -2.55 8.58 -19.84
N LEU A 248 -2.52 8.99 -18.58
CA LEU A 248 -2.50 10.40 -18.16
C LEU A 248 -1.15 10.74 -17.54
N ASN A 249 -0.57 11.88 -17.91
CA ASN A 249 0.66 12.36 -17.27
C ASN A 249 0.34 12.96 -15.90
N ILE A 250 0.76 12.25 -14.85
CA ILE A 250 0.55 12.59 -13.44
C ILE A 250 1.81 13.14 -12.76
N ALA A 251 2.87 13.47 -13.51
CA ALA A 251 4.11 14.01 -12.95
C ALA A 251 3.87 15.29 -12.12
N SER A 252 2.88 16.10 -12.50
CA SER A 252 2.52 17.33 -11.79
C SER A 252 1.70 17.10 -10.51
N LEU A 253 1.24 15.87 -10.26
CA LEU A 253 0.49 15.57 -9.05
C LEU A 253 1.47 15.51 -7.87
N PRO A 254 1.20 16.21 -6.76
CA PRO A 254 1.95 16.03 -5.51
C PRO A 254 1.90 14.59 -5.00
N LEU A 255 2.78 14.29 -4.05
CA LEU A 255 2.69 13.04 -3.29
C LEU A 255 1.34 12.91 -2.60
N GLY A 256 0.73 11.73 -2.66
CA GLY A 256 -0.50 11.46 -1.93
C GLY A 256 -1.42 10.44 -2.59
N ARG A 257 -2.60 10.29 -1.99
CA ARG A 257 -3.66 9.39 -2.43
C ARG A 257 -4.66 10.12 -3.32
N TYR A 258 -5.00 9.51 -4.46
CA TYR A 258 -5.91 10.06 -5.46
C TYR A 258 -6.91 9.01 -5.94
N GLN A 259 -7.97 9.46 -6.60
CA GLN A 259 -8.88 8.60 -7.35
C GLN A 259 -8.92 9.03 -8.82
N LEU A 260 -8.67 8.10 -9.73
CA LEU A 260 -9.01 8.26 -11.14
C LEU A 260 -10.51 8.03 -11.30
N ARG A 261 -11.22 8.98 -11.91
CA ARG A 261 -12.61 8.86 -12.31
C ARG A 261 -12.70 8.96 -13.83
N ILE A 262 -13.32 7.95 -14.43
CA ILE A 262 -13.68 7.93 -15.85
C ILE A 262 -15.19 8.05 -15.92
N SER A 263 -15.67 9.09 -16.59
CA SER A 263 -17.09 9.32 -16.82
C SER A 263 -17.39 9.19 -18.31
N VAL A 264 -18.34 8.34 -18.66
CA VAL A 264 -18.78 8.10 -20.03
C VAL A 264 -20.22 8.59 -20.16
N THR A 265 -20.48 9.40 -21.18
CA THR A 265 -21.82 9.87 -21.53
C THR A 265 -22.13 9.46 -22.95
N ASP A 266 -23.29 8.84 -23.15
CA ASP A 266 -23.83 8.54 -24.48
C ASP A 266 -24.97 9.53 -24.80
N PRO A 267 -24.74 10.54 -25.66
CA PRO A 267 -25.77 11.50 -26.03
C PRO A 267 -27.01 10.88 -26.69
N ALA A 268 -26.87 9.73 -27.35
CA ALA A 268 -27.97 9.10 -28.07
C ALA A 268 -29.00 8.46 -27.12
N SER A 269 -28.56 7.91 -25.99
CA SER A 269 -29.46 7.42 -24.93
C SER A 269 -29.70 8.43 -23.81
N GLY A 270 -28.88 9.48 -23.73
CA GLY A 270 -28.85 10.43 -22.61
C GLY A 270 -28.27 9.83 -21.32
N GLN A 271 -27.77 8.59 -21.37
CA GLN A 271 -27.24 7.90 -20.18
C GLN A 271 -25.79 8.30 -19.90
N SER A 272 -25.40 8.17 -18.63
CA SER A 272 -24.01 8.33 -18.20
C SER A 272 -23.64 7.24 -17.21
N ALA A 273 -22.40 6.78 -17.29
CA ALA A 273 -21.82 5.79 -16.40
C ALA A 273 -20.44 6.25 -15.94
N GLN A 274 -20.01 5.80 -14.76
CA GLN A 274 -18.70 6.15 -14.23
C GLN A 274 -18.02 4.95 -13.60
N ALA A 275 -16.70 4.93 -13.69
CA ALA A 275 -15.85 4.03 -12.94
C ALA A 275 -14.77 4.82 -12.18
N LYS A 276 -14.40 4.35 -10.99
CA LYS A 276 -13.39 4.97 -10.15
C LYS A 276 -12.34 3.97 -9.71
N LYS A 277 -11.10 4.41 -9.56
CA LYS A 277 -10.01 3.59 -9.04
C LYS A 277 -9.04 4.43 -8.23
N THR A 278 -8.68 3.94 -7.05
CA THR A 278 -7.69 4.61 -6.18
C THR A 278 -6.29 4.32 -6.71
N PHE A 279 -5.42 5.32 -6.66
CA PHE A 279 -3.99 5.18 -6.92
C PHE A 279 -3.19 6.12 -6.00
N PHE A 280 -1.89 5.88 -5.90
CA PHE A 280 -0.99 6.65 -5.04
C PHE A 280 0.14 7.26 -5.86
N VAL A 281 0.51 8.49 -5.55
CA VAL A 281 1.71 9.14 -6.05
C VAL A 281 2.74 9.12 -4.93
N TYR A 282 3.82 8.39 -5.16
CA TYR A 282 4.92 8.18 -4.22
C TYR A 282 6.27 8.36 -4.93
N ARG A 283 7.12 9.24 -4.40
CA ARG A 283 8.46 9.51 -4.91
C ARG A 283 9.47 9.48 -3.77
N GLU A 284 10.18 8.36 -3.66
CA GLU A 284 11.15 8.09 -2.60
C GLU A 284 12.24 9.18 -2.56
N GLU A 285 12.68 9.65 -3.72
CA GLU A 285 13.68 10.70 -3.86
C GLU A 285 13.19 12.06 -3.33
N GLU A 286 11.91 12.41 -3.53
CA GLU A 286 11.34 13.65 -2.96
C GLU A 286 11.23 13.56 -1.44
N ILE A 287 10.82 12.39 -0.93
CA ILE A 287 10.76 12.11 0.51
C ILE A 287 12.16 12.14 1.14
N ARG A 288 13.17 11.52 0.51
CA ARG A 288 14.57 11.54 0.97
C ARG A 288 15.15 12.95 0.92
N ALA A 289 14.95 13.68 -0.17
CA ALA A 289 15.42 15.05 -0.30
C ALA A 289 14.79 15.95 0.77
N SER A 290 13.48 15.80 1.02
CA SER A 290 12.78 16.53 2.09
C SER A 290 13.33 16.20 3.47
N ALA A 291 13.65 14.93 3.73
CA ALA A 291 14.25 14.47 4.98
C ALA A 291 15.67 15.03 5.19
N GLN A 292 16.50 15.04 4.15
CA GLN A 292 17.87 15.58 4.21
C GLN A 292 17.90 17.11 4.28
N ALA A 293 16.88 17.77 3.74
CA ALA A 293 16.79 19.23 3.70
C ALA A 293 16.27 19.87 5.00
N VAL A 294 16.06 19.11 6.09
CA VAL A 294 15.70 19.67 7.40
C VAL A 294 16.97 20.22 8.06
N PRO A 295 17.20 21.55 8.07
CA PRO A 295 18.41 22.12 8.68
C PRO A 295 18.29 22.12 10.21
N GLU A 296 19.41 22.32 10.89
CA GLU A 296 19.38 22.76 12.28
C GLU A 296 18.64 24.10 12.41
N PRO A 297 17.89 24.33 13.49
CA PRO A 297 17.01 25.49 13.56
C PRO A 297 17.84 26.77 13.78
N ALA A 298 17.85 27.66 12.79
CA ALA A 298 18.51 28.96 12.85
C ALA A 298 17.63 30.07 13.44
N ASN A 299 16.34 29.81 13.67
CA ASN A 299 15.39 30.72 14.29
C ASN A 299 14.27 29.95 15.04
N GLU A 300 13.46 30.68 15.81
CA GLU A 300 12.38 30.09 16.62
C GLU A 300 11.30 29.39 15.79
N ASP A 301 10.99 29.87 14.57
CA ASP A 301 10.02 29.22 13.69
C ASP A 301 10.51 27.84 13.22
N GLN A 302 11.79 27.74 12.86
CA GLN A 302 12.42 26.46 12.52
C GLN A 302 12.49 25.55 13.74
N ALA A 303 12.82 26.09 14.92
CA ALA A 303 12.84 25.34 16.16
C ALA A 303 11.43 24.80 16.52
N ALA A 304 10.38 25.57 16.24
CA ALA A 304 8.99 25.15 16.43
C ALA A 304 8.59 24.02 15.45
N ARG A 305 9.06 24.04 14.19
CA ARG A 305 8.83 22.93 13.25
C ARG A 305 9.53 21.65 13.69
N ILE A 306 10.79 21.74 14.13
CA ILE A 306 11.51 20.55 14.63
C ILE A 306 10.88 20.04 15.92
N ARG A 307 10.36 20.93 16.78
CA ARG A 307 9.58 20.57 17.96
C ARG A 307 8.41 19.64 17.60
N GLU A 308 7.68 19.94 16.53
CA GLU A 308 6.57 19.09 16.05
C GLU A 308 7.07 17.67 15.73
N ILE A 309 8.21 17.55 15.06
CA ILE A 309 8.80 16.26 14.69
C ILE A 309 9.21 15.46 15.94
N ILE A 310 9.94 16.09 16.87
CA ILE A 310 10.43 15.39 18.07
C ILE A 310 9.31 15.14 19.09
N SER A 311 8.15 15.80 18.98
CA SER A 311 7.07 15.69 19.96
C SER A 311 6.56 14.26 20.17
N TYR A 312 6.66 13.39 19.16
CA TYR A 312 6.32 11.97 19.27
C TYR A 312 7.45 11.08 19.79
N LEU A 313 8.66 11.62 19.92
CA LEU A 313 9.87 10.89 20.30
C LEU A 313 10.43 11.32 21.67
N THR A 314 9.79 12.31 22.29
CA THR A 314 10.16 12.89 23.60
C THR A 314 9.07 12.64 24.64
N THR A 315 9.45 12.64 25.92
CA THR A 315 8.47 12.68 27.02
C THR A 315 7.88 14.08 27.21
N PRO A 316 6.72 14.22 27.88
CA PRO A 316 6.15 15.54 28.19
C PRO A 316 7.11 16.46 28.94
N ASP A 317 7.91 15.93 29.86
CA ASP A 317 8.90 16.73 30.62
C ASP A 317 10.07 17.19 29.75
N GLN A 318 10.54 16.34 28.83
CA GLN A 318 11.57 16.70 27.86
C GLN A 318 11.09 17.79 26.91
N LEU A 319 9.84 17.69 26.44
CA LEU A 319 9.24 18.68 25.55
C LEU A 319 9.02 20.01 26.28
N LYS A 320 8.56 19.98 27.54
CA LYS A 320 8.42 21.17 28.38
C LYS A 320 9.76 21.84 28.66
N LEU A 321 10.82 21.06 28.89
CA LEU A 321 12.17 21.59 29.00
C LEU A 321 12.57 22.30 27.71
N TYR A 322 12.43 21.65 26.56
CA TYR A 322 12.74 22.22 25.25
C TYR A 322 12.02 23.55 25.00
N ASP A 323 10.75 23.63 25.38
CA ASP A 323 9.92 24.82 25.19
C ASP A 323 10.38 26.03 26.00
N GLY A 324 11.03 25.80 27.16
CA GLY A 324 11.57 26.85 28.01
C GLY A 324 13.00 27.30 27.65
N LEU A 325 13.66 26.66 26.69
CA LEU A 325 15.02 27.00 26.28
C LEU A 325 15.06 28.20 25.33
N THR A 326 16.17 28.92 25.33
CA THR A 326 16.52 29.87 24.26
C THR A 326 16.79 29.11 22.96
N LEU A 327 16.81 29.81 21.81
CA LEU A 327 17.19 29.19 20.53
C LEU A 327 18.50 28.39 20.60
N GLU A 328 19.55 28.94 21.21
CA GLU A 328 20.83 28.24 21.42
C GLU A 328 20.66 27.00 22.31
N GLY A 329 19.87 27.12 23.38
CA GLY A 329 19.52 25.99 24.23
C GLY A 329 18.77 24.89 23.46
N LYS A 330 17.82 25.26 22.59
CA LYS A 330 17.08 24.33 21.72
C LYS A 330 18.00 23.63 20.73
N GLN A 331 18.94 24.34 20.12
CA GLN A 331 19.97 23.76 19.23
C GLN A 331 20.82 22.72 19.97
N ASN A 332 21.33 23.06 21.16
CA ASN A 332 22.11 22.14 21.98
C ASN A 332 21.29 20.93 22.43
N PHE A 333 20.03 21.15 22.85
CA PHE A 333 19.12 20.07 23.19
C PHE A 333 18.92 19.10 22.02
N LEU A 334 18.67 19.62 20.80
CA LEU A 334 18.45 18.79 19.62
C LEU A 334 19.70 18.01 19.23
N LYS A 335 20.87 18.65 19.30
CA LYS A 335 22.15 17.97 19.06
C LYS A 335 22.32 16.78 19.99
N ASP A 336 22.16 16.98 21.30
CA ASP A 336 22.29 15.92 22.29
C ASP A 336 21.19 14.86 22.15
N PHE A 337 19.97 15.27 21.83
CA PHE A 337 18.82 14.39 21.63
C PHE A 337 19.07 13.40 20.48
N TRP A 338 19.53 13.90 19.33
CA TRP A 338 19.82 13.05 18.17
C TRP A 338 21.06 12.20 18.40
N GLN A 339 22.15 12.76 18.94
CA GLN A 339 23.37 11.99 19.25
C GLN A 339 23.10 10.79 20.17
N LYS A 340 22.23 10.93 21.17
CA LYS A 340 21.84 9.83 22.06
C LYS A 340 21.00 8.74 21.38
N LYS A 341 20.43 9.02 20.21
CA LYS A 341 19.61 8.11 19.41
C LYS A 341 20.31 7.64 18.14
N ASP A 342 21.61 7.93 18.02
CA ASP A 342 22.41 7.50 16.88
C ASP A 342 22.69 5.99 16.94
N PRO A 343 22.17 5.17 16.02
CA PRO A 343 22.44 3.74 16.01
C PRO A 343 23.89 3.44 15.65
N ASP A 344 24.50 4.23 14.76
CA ASP A 344 25.88 4.07 14.31
C ASP A 344 26.64 5.40 14.33
N PRO A 345 27.29 5.76 15.46
CA PRO A 345 28.06 6.99 15.57
C PRO A 345 29.29 7.07 14.65
N LEU A 346 29.64 6.00 13.92
CA LEU A 346 30.77 6.01 12.98
C LEU A 346 30.43 6.63 11.64
N THR A 347 29.14 6.76 11.32
CA THR A 347 28.73 7.40 10.08
C THR A 347 28.68 8.92 10.24
N ALA A 348 28.76 9.63 9.13
CA ALA A 348 28.72 11.09 9.14
C ALA A 348 27.30 11.64 9.43
N VAL A 349 26.28 10.78 9.43
CA VAL A 349 24.88 11.18 9.53
C VAL A 349 24.14 10.24 10.47
N ASN A 350 23.30 10.79 11.33
CA ASN A 350 22.48 9.97 12.21
C ASN A 350 21.35 9.29 11.43
N GLU A 351 21.41 7.97 11.23
CA GLU A 351 20.45 7.21 10.41
C GLU A 351 19.04 7.29 10.99
N TYR A 352 18.92 7.22 12.31
CA TYR A 352 17.62 7.29 12.99
C TYR A 352 16.95 8.66 12.79
N LYS A 353 17.72 9.76 12.89
CA LYS A 353 17.24 11.12 12.61
C LYS A 353 16.75 11.23 11.17
N GLN A 354 17.53 10.75 10.20
CA GLN A 354 17.13 10.77 8.80
C GLN A 354 15.86 9.96 8.56
N ASP A 355 15.75 8.77 9.15
CA ASP A 355 14.59 7.92 9.01
C ASP A 355 13.34 8.54 9.67
N VAL A 356 13.46 9.19 10.82
CA VAL A 356 12.36 9.95 11.43
C VAL A 356 11.88 11.07 10.51
N TYR A 357 12.79 11.85 9.94
CA TYR A 357 12.43 12.93 9.02
C TYR A 357 11.77 12.39 7.75
N ARG A 358 12.24 11.25 7.25
CA ARG A 358 11.63 10.50 6.14
C ARG A 358 10.21 10.05 6.48
N ARG A 359 10.00 9.46 7.66
CA ARG A 359 8.68 9.04 8.16
C ARG A 359 7.72 10.22 8.33
N PHE A 360 8.21 11.36 8.78
CA PHE A 360 7.41 12.57 8.94
C PHE A 360 6.96 13.13 7.58
N ALA A 361 7.87 13.22 6.61
CA ALA A 361 7.55 13.62 5.23
C ALA A 361 6.57 12.63 4.58
N PHE A 362 6.77 11.33 4.79
CA PHE A 362 5.84 10.30 4.35
C PHE A 362 4.45 10.51 4.96
N ALA A 363 4.37 10.73 6.27
CA ALA A 363 3.10 10.90 6.96
C ALA A 363 2.32 12.13 6.46
N ILE A 364 3.03 13.24 6.20
CA ILE A 364 2.48 14.43 5.56
C ILE A 364 1.83 14.08 4.21
N ALA A 365 2.57 13.38 3.35
CA ALA A 365 2.11 13.05 2.01
C ALA A 365 0.96 12.01 1.99
N SER A 366 1.09 10.96 2.80
CA SER A 366 0.22 9.78 2.72
C SER A 366 -1.04 9.88 3.56
N PHE A 367 -1.03 10.68 4.63
CA PHE A 367 -2.12 10.72 5.61
C PHE A 367 -2.78 12.10 5.79
N SER A 368 -2.49 13.08 4.92
CA SER A 368 -3.30 14.29 4.82
C SER A 368 -4.61 13.95 4.07
N THR A 369 -5.76 14.19 4.69
CA THR A 369 -7.10 13.80 4.20
C THR A 369 -8.02 15.01 4.13
N GLY A 370 -9.26 14.88 3.64
CA GLY A 370 -10.19 16.02 3.60
C GLY A 370 -10.44 16.71 4.96
N ARG A 371 -10.34 15.98 6.08
CA ARG A 371 -10.47 16.53 7.45
C ARG A 371 -9.14 16.96 8.06
N ILE A 372 -8.06 16.28 7.71
CA ILE A 372 -6.72 16.61 8.18
C ILE A 372 -6.12 17.62 7.19
N LYS A 373 -5.99 18.88 7.63
CA LYS A 373 -5.50 19.98 6.77
C LYS A 373 -4.31 19.55 5.91
N PRO A 374 -4.19 20.07 4.68
CA PRO A 374 -3.00 19.86 3.86
C PRO A 374 -1.72 20.08 4.69
N ASN A 375 -0.77 19.17 4.54
CA ASN A 375 0.50 19.13 5.26
C ASN A 375 0.41 18.78 6.76
N GLN A 376 -0.72 18.26 7.25
CA GLN A 376 -0.87 17.84 8.65
C GLN A 376 -1.09 16.33 8.83
N GLY A 377 -0.83 15.52 7.80
CA GLY A 377 -0.94 14.06 7.89
C GLY A 377 -0.14 13.41 9.02
N TRP A 378 0.94 14.05 9.48
CA TRP A 378 1.68 13.64 10.68
C TRP A 378 0.87 13.67 11.98
N LYS A 379 -0.19 14.49 12.06
CA LYS A 379 -1.12 14.57 13.21
C LYS A 379 -2.19 13.48 13.20
N SER A 380 -2.38 12.80 12.08
CA SER A 380 -3.31 11.68 12.00
C SER A 380 -2.84 10.52 12.87
N ASP A 381 -3.75 9.66 13.31
CA ASP A 381 -3.35 8.50 14.10
C ASP A 381 -2.43 7.55 13.32
N ARG A 382 -2.72 7.33 12.02
CA ARG A 382 -1.82 6.55 11.14
C ARG A 382 -0.46 7.22 10.98
N GLY A 383 -0.42 8.54 10.81
CA GLY A 383 0.82 9.31 10.68
C GLY A 383 1.66 9.28 11.96
N ARG A 384 1.03 9.48 13.11
CA ARG A 384 1.68 9.37 14.42
C ARG A 384 2.26 7.97 14.64
N VAL A 385 1.47 6.92 14.42
CA VAL A 385 1.94 5.52 14.55
C VAL A 385 3.09 5.25 13.57
N TYR A 386 2.98 5.70 12.31
CA TYR A 386 4.04 5.53 11.32
C TYR A 386 5.35 6.26 11.72
N ILE A 387 5.26 7.44 12.32
CA ILE A 387 6.44 8.19 12.80
C ILE A 387 7.11 7.45 13.97
N ILE A 388 6.32 7.04 14.96
CA ILE A 388 6.82 6.39 16.19
C ILE A 388 7.39 5.01 15.88
N TYR A 389 6.64 4.17 15.17
CA TYR A 389 6.94 2.75 15.00
C TYR A 389 7.59 2.42 13.65
N GLY A 390 7.51 3.32 12.68
CA GLY A 390 8.02 3.11 11.32
C GLY A 390 6.98 2.54 10.38
N PRO A 391 7.38 2.08 9.18
CA PRO A 391 6.47 1.34 8.30
C PRO A 391 6.01 0.03 8.97
N PRO A 392 4.72 -0.32 8.88
CA PRO A 392 4.27 -1.63 9.32
C PRO A 392 4.84 -2.73 8.42
N ASP A 393 5.10 -3.89 9.00
CA ASP A 393 5.50 -5.09 8.24
C ASP A 393 4.35 -5.56 7.35
N ARG A 394 3.09 -5.32 7.77
CA ARG A 394 1.90 -5.68 7.00
C ARG A 394 0.72 -4.75 7.24
N ILE A 395 -0.01 -4.43 6.18
CA ILE A 395 -1.31 -3.74 6.24
C ILE A 395 -2.40 -4.68 5.74
N ILE A 396 -3.47 -4.84 6.53
CA ILE A 396 -4.66 -5.62 6.21
C ILE A 396 -5.85 -4.64 6.10
N PRO A 397 -6.21 -4.23 4.87
CA PRO A 397 -7.30 -3.28 4.66
C PRO A 397 -8.67 -3.96 4.71
N HIS A 398 -9.64 -3.32 5.36
CA HIS A 398 -11.04 -3.72 5.39
C HIS A 398 -11.87 -2.59 4.80
N ALA A 399 -12.35 -2.77 3.57
CA ALA A 399 -13.22 -1.81 2.89
C ALA A 399 -14.67 -1.88 3.41
N TYR A 400 -15.44 -0.84 3.08
CA TYR A 400 -16.89 -0.72 3.31
C TYR A 400 -17.61 -2.06 3.07
N ALA A 401 -18.29 -2.57 4.08
CA ALA A 401 -19.41 -3.49 3.89
C ALA A 401 -20.71 -2.71 4.13
N THR A 402 -21.84 -3.19 3.61
CA THR A 402 -23.16 -2.53 3.66
C THR A 402 -23.63 -2.14 5.08
N ALA A 403 -22.95 -2.64 6.12
CA ALA A 403 -23.22 -2.34 7.53
C ALA A 403 -21.99 -1.93 8.38
N THR A 404 -20.76 -1.88 7.83
CA THR A 404 -19.55 -1.59 8.63
C THR A 404 -18.63 -0.55 7.98
N LYS A 405 -18.06 0.31 8.84
CA LYS A 405 -17.12 1.35 8.44
C LYS A 405 -15.77 0.73 8.03
N PRO A 406 -15.04 1.29 7.06
CA PRO A 406 -13.73 0.78 6.67
C PRO A 406 -12.74 0.83 7.84
N TRP A 407 -11.81 -0.13 7.90
CA TRP A 407 -10.72 -0.11 8.87
C TRP A 407 -9.47 -0.81 8.34
N ASP A 408 -8.29 -0.40 8.80
CA ASP A 408 -7.00 -0.99 8.45
C ASP A 408 -6.38 -1.61 9.71
N LYS A 409 -5.86 -2.83 9.61
CA LYS A 409 -4.98 -3.39 10.64
C LYS A 409 -3.53 -3.35 10.18
N TRP A 410 -2.67 -2.74 10.97
CA TRP A 410 -1.23 -2.66 10.74
C TRP A 410 -0.53 -3.59 11.71
N GLU A 411 0.28 -4.51 11.21
CA GLU A 411 1.04 -5.48 12.01
C GLU A 411 2.53 -5.13 12.00
N TYR A 412 3.16 -5.26 13.15
CA TYR A 412 4.58 -5.08 13.37
C TYR A 412 5.12 -6.31 14.09
N TYR A 413 5.94 -7.12 13.45
CA TYR A 413 6.44 -8.39 13.97
C TYR A 413 7.59 -8.19 14.96
N ASN A 414 8.40 -7.15 14.74
CA ASN A 414 9.59 -6.89 15.55
C ASN A 414 9.40 -5.83 16.65
N VAL A 415 8.25 -5.15 16.68
CA VAL A 415 7.94 -4.15 17.71
C VAL A 415 7.33 -4.85 18.92
N GLN A 416 7.97 -4.73 20.09
CA GLN A 416 7.51 -5.29 21.38
C GLN A 416 7.17 -6.80 21.33
N GLY A 417 7.87 -7.56 20.47
CA GLY A 417 7.62 -9.00 20.30
C GLY A 417 6.39 -9.35 19.46
N GLY A 418 5.84 -8.38 18.73
CA GLY A 418 4.67 -8.55 17.86
C GLY A 418 3.50 -7.73 18.35
N VAL A 419 3.17 -6.65 17.65
CA VAL A 419 2.01 -5.79 17.96
C VAL A 419 1.20 -5.48 16.72
N PHE A 420 -0.05 -5.07 16.91
CA PHE A 420 -0.86 -4.53 15.84
C PHE A 420 -1.64 -3.29 16.27
N PHE A 421 -2.06 -2.54 15.27
CA PHE A 421 -2.87 -1.32 15.40
C PHE A 421 -4.05 -1.46 14.46
N VAL A 422 -5.24 -1.09 14.92
CA VAL A 422 -6.47 -1.08 14.13
C VAL A 422 -6.94 0.35 14.03
N PHE A 423 -7.08 0.84 12.79
CA PHE A 423 -7.58 2.17 12.50
C PHE A 423 -8.90 2.09 11.76
N GLU A 424 -9.89 2.89 12.13
CA GLU A 424 -11.21 2.92 11.50
C GLU A 424 -11.44 4.26 10.80
N ASP A 425 -11.87 4.24 9.53
CA ASP A 425 -12.39 5.41 8.85
C ASP A 425 -13.82 5.66 9.31
N GLN A 426 -13.95 6.34 10.45
CA GLN A 426 -15.24 6.49 11.11
C GLN A 426 -16.28 7.28 10.31
N ASN A 427 -15.83 8.02 9.30
CA ASN A 427 -16.64 9.01 8.59
C ASN A 427 -16.62 8.84 7.07
N GLY A 428 -15.82 7.92 6.52
CA GLY A 428 -15.73 7.65 5.08
C GLY A 428 -14.89 8.65 4.29
N TYR A 429 -14.14 9.52 4.97
CA TYR A 429 -13.33 10.58 4.34
C TYR A 429 -11.83 10.24 4.29
N GLY A 430 -11.48 8.99 4.58
CA GLY A 430 -10.10 8.52 4.60
C GLY A 430 -9.32 8.92 5.85
N ASP A 431 -9.97 9.50 6.86
CA ASP A 431 -9.39 9.86 8.16
C ASP A 431 -9.54 8.69 9.14
N TYR A 432 -8.53 7.82 9.14
CA TYR A 432 -8.50 6.59 9.91
C TYR A 432 -8.01 6.87 11.33
N VAL A 433 -8.88 6.64 12.31
CA VAL A 433 -8.65 6.87 13.74
C VAL A 433 -8.26 5.57 14.42
N LEU A 434 -7.26 5.59 15.31
CA LEU A 434 -6.86 4.42 16.09
C LEU A 434 -8.01 4.01 17.02
N VAL A 435 -8.52 2.80 16.82
CA VAL A 435 -9.58 2.22 17.65
C VAL A 435 -9.03 1.19 18.62
N HIS A 436 -7.95 0.49 18.26
CA HIS A 436 -7.32 -0.52 19.10
C HIS A 436 -5.84 -0.71 18.76
N SER A 437 -5.03 -1.07 19.76
CA SER A 437 -3.65 -1.51 19.60
C SER A 437 -3.28 -2.48 20.71
N THR A 438 -2.42 -3.45 20.42
CA THR A 438 -1.76 -4.29 21.43
C THR A 438 -0.43 -3.72 21.93
N ALA A 439 0.04 -2.61 21.36
CA ALA A 439 1.28 -1.97 21.78
C ALA A 439 1.13 -1.31 23.16
N LYS A 440 2.14 -1.51 24.02
CA LYS A 440 2.18 -0.90 25.35
C LYS A 440 2.19 0.63 25.23
N GLY A 441 1.30 1.28 25.98
CA GLY A 441 1.15 2.74 26.02
C GLY A 441 0.21 3.32 24.98
N GLU A 442 -0.35 2.47 24.12
CA GLU A 442 -1.31 2.86 23.08
C GLU A 442 -2.76 2.58 23.51
N LYS A 443 -3.71 3.09 22.74
CA LYS A 443 -5.13 2.83 22.97
C LYS A 443 -5.42 1.34 22.87
N TYR A 444 -5.83 0.73 23.98
CA TYR A 444 -6.27 -0.66 24.05
C TYR A 444 -7.77 -0.71 24.33
N ASP A 445 -8.55 -1.13 23.34
CA ASP A 445 -9.98 -1.40 23.52
C ASP A 445 -10.29 -2.85 23.11
N PRO A 446 -10.41 -3.82 24.04
CA PRO A 446 -10.64 -5.23 23.69
C PRO A 446 -12.00 -5.48 23.05
N LYS A 447 -12.90 -4.49 23.05
CA LYS A 447 -14.23 -4.57 22.42
C LYS A 447 -14.28 -3.87 21.07
N TRP A 448 -13.14 -3.47 20.52
CA TRP A 448 -13.06 -2.77 19.25
C TRP A 448 -13.80 -3.49 18.12
N ASN A 449 -13.79 -4.82 18.13
CA ASN A 449 -14.49 -5.65 17.16
C ASN A 449 -15.98 -5.83 17.45
N GLN A 450 -16.48 -5.61 18.68
CA GLN A 450 -17.89 -5.80 19.02
C GLN A 450 -18.83 -4.80 18.32
N PHE A 451 -18.29 -3.64 17.89
CA PHE A 451 -19.01 -2.67 17.07
C PHE A 451 -18.71 -2.82 15.57
N MET A 452 -17.78 -3.72 15.21
CA MET A 452 -17.42 -4.06 13.83
C MET A 452 -17.96 -5.42 13.38
N GLU A 453 -18.35 -6.28 14.33
CA GLU A 453 -18.88 -7.64 14.15
C GLU A 453 -20.13 -7.80 15.03
N GLN A 454 -21.32 -7.51 14.48
CA GLN A 454 -22.56 -8.05 15.07
C GLN A 454 -22.96 -9.42 14.51
N ASP A 455 -22.17 -10.06 13.65
CA ASP A 455 -22.60 -11.33 13.00
C ASP A 455 -21.58 -12.48 12.91
N ILE A 456 -20.41 -12.46 13.56
CA ILE A 456 -19.38 -13.51 13.31
C ILE A 456 -18.70 -14.07 14.57
N LEU A 457 -19.42 -14.27 15.68
CA LEU A 457 -18.87 -15.06 16.79
C LEU A 457 -19.88 -16.08 17.31
N ALA A 458 -19.99 -17.22 16.61
CA ALA A 458 -20.21 -18.49 17.28
C ALA A 458 -18.86 -19.21 17.38
N PRO A 459 -18.52 -19.81 18.55
CA PRO A 459 -17.19 -20.39 18.77
C PRO A 459 -16.96 -21.62 17.89
N ILE A 460 -15.70 -21.83 17.53
CA ILE A 460 -15.19 -23.04 16.90
C ILE A 460 -15.32 -24.20 17.91
N GLU A 461 -16.10 -25.23 17.57
CA GLU A 461 -15.90 -26.60 18.08
C GLU A 461 -15.02 -27.39 17.12
#